data_AF-A0A9D6F9N4-F1
#
_entry.id   AF-A0A9D6F9N4-F1
#
_cell.length_a   1.000
_cell.length_b   1.000
_cell.length_c   1.000
_cell.angle_alpha   90.00
_cell.angle_beta   90.00
_cell.angle_gamma   90.00
#
_symmetry.space_group_name_H-M   'P 1'
#
loop_
_entity.id
_entity.type
_entity.pdbx_description
1 polymer ?
#
loop_
_entity_poly.entity_id
_entity_poly.type
_entity_poly.pdbx_seq_one_letter_code
_entity_poly.pdbx_strand_id
1 'polypeptide(L)' 'MAKVYSNDLRRKLLEAHDRGEESLRGLAERFGVSSPYAWKISVQRKRTGQVERVEQGMGWRAKSRRR' A
#
# COMPACT_ATOMS: atom_id res chain seq x y z
N MET A 1 -11.79 -10.05 -11.04
CA MET A 1 -10.73 -10.43 -10.08
C MET A 1 -9.96 -9.20 -9.64
N ALA A 2 -10.11 -8.76 -8.39
CA ALA A 2 -9.20 -7.77 -7.82
C ALA A 2 -7.84 -8.44 -7.68
N LYS A 3 -6.90 -8.18 -8.61
CA LYS A 3 -5.54 -8.71 -8.52
C LYS A 3 -4.92 -8.08 -7.27
N VAL A 4 -4.81 -8.87 -6.20
CA VAL A 4 -4.14 -8.45 -4.98
C VAL A 4 -2.69 -8.25 -5.37
N TYR A 5 -2.26 -7.00 -5.48
CA TYR A 5 -0.84 -6.70 -5.64
C TYR A 5 -0.11 -7.32 -4.44
N SER A 6 0.83 -8.22 -4.73
CA SER A 6 1.54 -8.96 -3.69
C SER A 6 2.24 -7.99 -2.73
N ASN A 7 2.25 -8.31 -1.43
CA ASN A 7 2.92 -7.48 -0.40
C ASN A 7 4.40 -7.23 -0.75
N ASP A 8 5.01 -8.14 -1.50
CA ASP A 8 6.36 -8.02 -2.03
C ASP A 8 6.57 -6.79 -2.93
N LEU A 9 5.61 -6.51 -3.82
CA LEU A 9 5.65 -5.35 -4.73
C LEU A 9 5.54 -4.04 -3.92
N ARG A 10 4.73 -4.07 -2.87
CA ARG A 10 4.52 -2.93 -1.98
C ARG A 10 5.78 -2.61 -1.20
N ARG A 11 6.45 -3.64 -0.66
CA ARG A 11 7.72 -3.51 0.06
C ARG A 11 8.82 -2.97 -0.87
N LYS A 12 8.99 -3.57 -2.06
CA LYS A 12 10.00 -3.15 -3.05
C LYS A 12 9.83 -1.70 -3.52
N LEU A 13 8.59 -1.26 -3.78
CA LEU A 13 8.33 0.14 -4.17
C LEU A 13 8.65 1.11 -3.04
N LEU A 14 8.29 0.76 -1.80
CA LEU A 14 8.56 1.59 -0.64
C LEU A 14 10.05 1.65 -0.30
N GLU A 15 10.79 0.56 -0.43
CA GLU A 15 12.25 0.55 -0.27
C GLU A 15 12.94 1.41 -1.33
N ALA A 16 12.54 1.31 -2.60
CA ALA A 16 13.11 2.14 -3.66
C ALA A 16 12.84 3.64 -3.44
N HIS A 17 11.65 3.97 -2.90
CA HIS A 17 11.32 5.33 -2.49
C HIS A 17 12.13 5.79 -1.27
N ASP A 18 12.39 4.89 -0.32
CA ASP A 18 13.20 5.18 0.88
C ASP A 18 14.65 5.47 0.52
N ARG A 19 15.19 4.75 -0.47
CA ARG A 19 16.54 4.97 -1.02
C ARG A 19 16.67 6.28 -1.80
N GLY A 20 15.57 6.97 -2.10
CA GLY A 20 15.58 8.21 -2.87
C GLY A 20 16.03 8.02 -4.32
N GLU A 21 15.97 6.79 -4.86
CA GLU A 21 16.44 6.48 -6.22
C GLU A 21 15.64 7.24 -7.29
N GLU A 22 14.35 7.46 -7.06
CA GLU A 22 13.47 8.12 -8.02
C GLU A 22 12.20 8.65 -7.37
N SER A 23 11.55 9.60 -8.06
CA SER A 23 10.24 10.09 -7.66
C SER A 23 9.19 8.98 -7.66
N LEU A 24 8.21 9.08 -6.76
CA LEU A 24 7.13 8.11 -6.54
C LEU A 24 6.38 7.72 -7.83
N ARG A 25 6.32 8.63 -8.82
CA ARG A 25 5.69 8.42 -10.12
C ARG A 25 6.57 7.57 -11.05
N GLY A 26 7.87 7.83 -11.11
CA GLY A 26 8.80 7.02 -11.90
C GLY A 26 8.90 5.60 -11.37
N LEU A 27 8.98 5.45 -10.03
CA LEU A 27 8.89 4.13 -9.39
C LEU A 27 7.58 3.42 -9.76
N ALA A 28 6.45 4.13 -9.82
CA ALA A 28 5.19 3.52 -10.22
C ALA A 28 5.26 2.94 -11.66
N GLU A 29 5.81 3.69 -12.61
CA GLU A 29 5.99 3.25 -14.00
C GLU A 29 6.96 2.06 -14.09
N ARG A 30 8.08 2.12 -13.37
CA ARG A 30 9.11 1.07 -13.33
C ARG A 30 8.60 -0.25 -12.76
N PHE A 31 7.75 -0.17 -11.73
CA PHE A 31 7.11 -1.33 -11.11
C PHE A 31 5.79 -1.74 -11.79
N GLY A 32 5.35 -1.02 -12.84
CA GLY A 32 4.11 -1.31 -13.57
C GLY A 32 2.84 -1.11 -12.75
N VAL A 33 2.87 -0.22 -11.75
CA VAL A 33 1.72 0.12 -10.90
C VAL A 33 1.19 1.52 -11.19
N SER A 34 -0.05 1.77 -10.80
CA SER A 34 -0.62 3.10 -10.97
C SER A 34 -0.03 4.11 -9.97
N SER A 35 0.22 5.34 -10.41
CA SER A 35 0.67 6.43 -9.51
C SER A 35 -0.24 6.65 -8.29
N PRO A 36 -1.59 6.59 -8.40
CA PRO A 36 -2.48 6.66 -7.24
C PRO A 36 -2.30 5.51 -6.25
N TYR A 37 -1.94 4.31 -6.74
CA TYR A 37 -1.64 3.17 -5.88
C TYR A 37 -0.35 3.41 -5.09
N ALA A 38 0.72 3.85 -5.76
CA ALA A 38 1.99 4.16 -5.13
C ALA A 38 1.85 5.27 -4.06
N TRP A 39 1.06 6.31 -4.33
CA TRP A 39 0.75 7.35 -3.35
C TRP A 39 -0.03 6.80 -2.15
N LYS A 40 -1.08 5.98 -2.38
CA LYS A 40 -1.87 5.35 -1.30
C LYS A 40 -1.00 4.54 -0.36
N ILE A 41 -0.06 3.75 -0.88
CA ILE A 41 0.80 2.91 -0.04
C ILE A 41 1.79 3.74 0.79
N SER A 42 2.30 4.84 0.23
CA SER A 42 3.19 5.78 0.93
C SER A 42 2.47 6.51 2.06
N VAL A 43 1.26 7.03 1.80
CA VAL A 43 0.42 7.66 2.82
C VAL A 43 0.05 6.68 3.93
N GLN A 44 -0.28 5.44 3.57
CA GLN A 44 -0.59 4.39 4.55
C GLN A 44 0.62 4.06 5.43
N ARG A 45 1.83 3.92 4.84
CA ARG A 45 3.09 3.73 5.58
C ARG A 45 3.34 4.88 6.55
N LYS A 46 3.18 6.13 6.13
CA LYS A 46 3.32 7.30 7.02
C LYS A 46 2.31 7.30 8.17
N ARG A 47 1.08 6.86 7.94
CA ARG A 47 0.03 6.84 8.98
C ARG A 47 0.15 5.69 9.97
N THR A 48 0.63 4.53 9.53
CA THR A 48 0.59 3.30 10.34
C THR A 48 1.98 2.78 10.73
N GLY A 49 3.05 3.28 10.12
CA GLY A 49 4.40 2.73 10.25
C GLY A 49 4.57 1.36 9.59
N GLN A 50 3.50 0.74 9.08
CA GLN A 50 3.52 -0.61 8.53
C GLN A 50 3.68 -0.61 7.01
N VAL A 51 4.58 -1.47 6.55
CA VAL A 51 4.85 -1.72 5.12
C VAL A 51 3.78 -2.64 4.52
N GLU A 52 3.25 -3.58 5.31
CA GLU A 52 2.17 -4.45 4.90
C GLU A 52 0.85 -3.71 4.80
N ARG A 53 0.05 -4.11 3.81
CA ARG A 53 -1.30 -3.61 3.68
C ARG A 53 -2.04 -4.05 4.95
N VAL A 54 -2.38 -3.12 5.84
CA VAL A 54 -3.43 -3.36 6.86
C VAL A 54 -4.57 -4.03 6.12
N GLU A 55 -4.81 -5.30 6.43
CA GLU A 55 -5.91 -6.04 5.85
C GLU A 55 -7.14 -5.18 6.08
N GLN A 56 -7.67 -4.60 5.01
CA GLN A 56 -9.03 -4.08 5.02
C GLN A 56 -9.94 -5.31 4.97
N GLY A 57 -9.81 -6.18 5.98
CA GLY A 57 -10.91 -7.04 6.38
C GLY A 57 -12.06 -6.09 6.62
N MET A 58 -13.19 -6.39 5.98
CA MET A 58 -14.48 -5.71 6.12
C MET A 58 -14.70 -5.17 7.54
N GLY A 59 -14.21 -3.97 7.81
CA GLY A 59 -14.22 -3.34 9.14
C GLY A 59 -15.35 -2.35 9.32
N TRP A 60 -16.19 -2.16 8.29
CA TRP A 60 -17.43 -1.40 8.38
C TRP A 60 -18.62 -2.24 8.86
N ARG A 61 -18.37 -3.33 9.62
CA ARG A 61 -19.44 -3.98 10.39
C ARG A 61 -18.92 -4.74 11.62
N ALA A 62 -18.34 -4.03 12.56
CA ALA A 62 -18.39 -4.43 13.97
C ALA A 62 -19.36 -3.51 14.74
N LYS A 63 -20.60 -3.40 14.24
CA LYS A 63 -21.71 -2.89 15.05
C LYS A 63 -22.69 -4.03 15.28
N SER A 64 -22.88 -4.37 16.55
CA SER A 64 -23.84 -5.31 17.14
C SER A 64 -23.53 -6.81 17.06
N ARG A 65 -23.23 -7.38 18.23
CA ARG A 65 -23.97 -8.49 18.86
C ARG A 65 -23.46 -8.60 20.30
N ARG A 66 -24.29 -8.21 21.28
CA ARG A 66 -24.92 -9.12 22.27
C ARG A 66 -23.84 -9.91 23.03
N ARG A 67 -23.67 -9.78 24.34
CA ARG A 67 -24.66 -9.64 25.40
C ARG A 67 -23.92 -9.31 26.70
#